data_AF-A0A412DAS3-F1
#
_entry.id   AF-A0A412DAS3-F1
#
_cell.length_a   1.000
_cell.length_b   1.000
_cell.length_c   1.000
_cell.angle_alpha   90.00
_cell.angle_beta   90.00
_cell.angle_gamma   90.00
#
_symmetry.space_group_name_H-M   'P 1'
#
loop_
_entity.id
_entity.type
_entity.pdbx_description
1 polymer ?
#
loop_
_entity_poly.entity_id
_entity_poly.type
_entity_poly.pdbx_seq_one_letter_code
_entity_poly.pdbx_strand_id
1 'polypeptide(L)' 'MAGKIQTMIPQYGELNRIYRDYIDNYAFSFDRQKFISDFYQEYNDMKSFEAAILELVLDKQKEQYTLILNSLKTEIE' A
#
# COMPACT_ATOMS: atom_id res chain seq x y z
N MET A 1 -1.76 7.86 -14.14
CA MET A 1 -2.46 7.55 -12.86
C MET A 1 -1.50 7.49 -11.66
N ALA A 2 -0.52 8.39 -11.57
CA ALA A 2 0.43 8.52 -10.45
C ALA A 2 -0.18 8.87 -9.07
N GLY A 3 -1.46 9.26 -9.05
CA GLY A 3 -2.22 9.53 -7.81
C GLY A 3 -2.59 8.25 -7.05
N LYS A 4 -2.84 7.13 -7.74
CA LYS A 4 -3.27 5.88 -7.07
C LYS A 4 -2.18 5.28 -6.17
N ILE A 5 -0.91 5.28 -6.61
CA ILE A 5 0.19 4.80 -5.77
C ILE A 5 0.46 5.70 -4.56
N GLN A 6 0.38 7.02 -4.74
CA GLN A 6 0.56 7.96 -3.63
C GLN A 6 -0.52 7.77 -2.55
N THR A 7 -1.73 7.38 -2.93
CA THR A 7 -2.82 7.06 -1.99
C THR A 7 -2.68 5.65 -1.40
N MET A 8 -2.20 4.68 -2.19
CA MET A 8 -2.08 3.29 -1.76
C MET A 8 -0.97 3.09 -0.71
N ILE A 9 0.18 3.74 -0.85
CA ILE A 9 1.33 3.53 0.06
C ILE A 9 0.95 3.77 1.54
N PRO A 10 0.33 4.90 1.92
CA PRO A 10 -0.13 5.10 3.29
C PRO A 10 -1.14 4.04 3.76
N GLN A 11 -2.06 3.61 2.88
CA GLN A 11 -3.06 2.59 3.22
C GLN A 11 -2.42 1.21 3.43
N TYR A 12 -1.37 0.88 2.67
CA TYR A 12 -0.60 -0.34 2.85
C TYR A 12 0.20 -0.33 4.17
N GLY A 13 0.76 0.83 4.56
CA GLY A 13 1.40 0.97 5.88
C GLY A 13 0.42 0.80 7.05
N GLU A 14 -0.81 1.31 6.92
CA GLU A 14 -1.87 1.05 7.91
C GLU A 14 -2.29 -0.43 7.93
N LEU A 15 -2.37 -1.09 6.78
CA LEU A 15 -2.62 -2.53 6.70
C LEU A 15 -1.55 -3.32 7.49
N ASN A 16 -0.27 -3.00 7.29
CA ASN A 16 0.85 -3.62 8.00
C ASN A 16 0.75 -3.42 9.52
N ARG A 17 0.42 -2.21 9.97
CA ARG A 17 0.23 -1.90 11.40
C ARG A 17 -0.92 -2.70 12.00
N ILE A 18 -2.05 -2.79 11.30
CA ILE A 18 -3.21 -3.58 11.72
C ILE A 18 -2.82 -5.04 11.92
N TYR A 19 -2.05 -5.63 11.00
CA TYR A 19 -1.57 -7.01 11.14
C TYR A 19 -0.56 -7.18 12.29
N ARG A 20 0.37 -6.25 12.49
CA ARG A 20 1.30 -6.28 13.64
C ARG A 20 0.55 -6.19 14.97
N ASP A 21 -0.40 -5.27 15.09
CA ASP A 21 -1.23 -5.15 16.29
C ASP A 21 -2.04 -6.42 16.58
N TYR A 22 -2.48 -7.14 15.54
CA TYR A 22 -3.17 -8.42 15.71
C TYR A 22 -2.25 -9.52 16.25
N ILE A 23 -0.98 -9.54 15.83
CA ILE A 23 0.00 -10.50 16.37
C ILE A 23 0.13 -10.32 17.89
N ASP A 24 0.06 -9.09 18.38
CA ASP A 24 0.21 -8.78 19.80
C ASP A 24 -1.10 -8.91 20.60
N ASN A 25 -2.25 -8.60 19.99
CA ASN A 25 -3.55 -8.47 20.70
C ASN A 25 -4.59 -9.54 20.34
N TYR A 26 -4.35 -10.35 19.30
CA TYR A 26 -5.21 -11.44 18.80
C TYR A 26 -6.68 -11.05 18.54
N ALA A 27 -6.96 -9.77 18.28
CA ALA A 27 -8.30 -9.29 18.02
C ALA A 27 -8.30 -8.18 16.97
N PHE A 28 -9.29 -8.21 16.07
CA PHE A 28 -9.61 -7.10 15.20
C PHE A 28 -10.93 -6.46 15.63
N SER A 29 -10.98 -5.12 15.60
CA SER A 29 -12.25 -4.41 15.59
C SER A 29 -12.95 -4.58 14.23
N PHE A 30 -14.27 -4.39 14.20
CA PHE A 30 -15.02 -4.39 12.94
C PHE A 30 -14.45 -3.37 11.94
N ASP A 31 -14.06 -2.17 12.39
CA ASP A 31 -13.47 -1.15 11.53
C ASP A 31 -12.17 -1.62 10.86
N ARG A 32 -11.32 -2.36 11.59
CA ARG A 32 -10.08 -2.94 11.03
C ARG A 32 -10.39 -4.04 10.02
N GLN A 33 -11.37 -4.89 10.30
CA GLN A 33 -11.82 -5.93 9.35
C GLN A 33 -12.40 -5.32 8.07
N LYS A 34 -13.19 -4.25 8.21
CA LYS A 34 -13.75 -3.51 7.09
C LYS A 34 -12.64 -2.86 6.26
N PHE A 35 -11.68 -2.20 6.90
CA PHE A 35 -10.54 -1.59 6.22
C PHE A 35 -9.75 -2.61 5.39
N ILE A 36 -9.40 -3.76 5.97
CA ILE A 36 -8.71 -4.84 5.25
C ILE A 36 -9.51 -5.27 4.02
N SER A 37 -10.82 -5.49 4.19
CA SER A 37 -11.70 -5.94 3.11
C SER A 37 -11.81 -4.91 1.99
N ASP A 38 -12.00 -3.63 2.33
CA ASP A 38 -12.07 -2.53 1.38
C ASP A 38 -10.74 -2.37 0.63
N PHE A 39 -9.60 -2.46 1.34
CA PHE A 39 -8.26 -2.35 0.76
C PHE A 39 -8.03 -3.42 -0.31
N TYR A 40 -8.32 -4.69 0.00
CA TYR A 40 -8.18 -5.75 -1.00
C TYR A 40 -9.20 -5.56 -2.12
N GLN A 41 -10.45 -5.18 -1.86
CA GLN A 41 -11.41 -4.92 -2.94
C GLN A 41 -10.93 -3.82 -3.93
N GLU A 42 -10.23 -2.81 -3.43
CA GLU A 42 -9.70 -1.69 -4.24
C GLU A 42 -8.43 -2.07 -5.03
N TYR A 43 -7.57 -2.93 -4.49
CA TYR A 43 -6.23 -3.21 -5.05
C TYR A 43 -5.99 -4.69 -5.47
N ASN A 44 -6.97 -5.58 -5.35
CA ASN A 44 -6.84 -7.01 -5.69
C ASN A 44 -6.63 -7.29 -7.19
N ASP A 45 -6.80 -6.29 -8.06
CA ASP A 45 -6.34 -6.43 -9.44
C ASP A 45 -4.82 -6.23 -9.52
N MET A 46 -4.08 -7.34 -9.44
CA MET A 46 -2.61 -7.39 -9.57
C MET A 46 -2.11 -6.66 -10.82
N LYS A 47 -2.90 -6.61 -11.90
CA LYS A 47 -2.55 -5.84 -13.11
C LYS A 47 -2.66 -4.33 -12.91
N SER A 48 -3.65 -3.88 -12.14
CA SER A 48 -3.77 -2.47 -11.75
C SER A 48 -2.63 -2.04 -10.83
N PHE A 49 -2.16 -2.95 -9.96
CA PHE A 49 -0.98 -2.70 -9.13
C PHE A 49 0.32 -2.65 -9.96
N GLU A 50 0.56 -3.63 -10.83
CA GLU A 50 1.71 -3.65 -11.74
C GLU A 50 1.71 -2.45 -12.69
N ALA A 51 0.56 -2.09 -13.27
CA ALA A 51 0.44 -0.93 -14.15
C ALA A 51 0.75 0.39 -13.43
N ALA A 52 0.34 0.52 -12.17
CA ALA A 52 0.66 1.69 -11.37
C ALA A 52 2.17 1.76 -11.10
N ILE A 53 2.83 0.64 -10.77
CA ILE A 53 4.29 0.60 -10.55
C ILE A 53 5.04 0.93 -11.84
N LEU A 54 4.59 0.40 -12.98
CA LEU A 54 5.19 0.71 -14.29
C LEU A 54 5.03 2.20 -14.65
N GLU A 55 3.87 2.81 -14.40
CA GLU A 55 3.70 4.26 -14.56
C GLU A 55 4.61 5.06 -13.63
N LEU A 56 4.78 4.64 -12.36
CA LEU A 56 5.70 5.29 -11.42
C LEU A 56 7.15 5.28 -11.92
N VAL A 57 7.58 4.18 -12.53
CA VAL A 57 8.92 4.00 -13.10
C VAL A 57 9.10 4.85 -14.36
N LEU A 58 8.04 5.06 -15.15
CA LEU A 58 8.10 5.73 -16.46
C LEU A 58 7.83 7.25 -16.41
N ASP A 59 7.07 7.75 -15.44
CA ASP A 59 6.50 9.12 -15.45
C ASP A 59 7.22 10.13 -14.52
N LYS A 60 8.13 9.68 -13.64
CA LYS A 60 8.69 10.51 -12.54
C LYS A 60 10.20 10.78 -12.68
N GLN A 61 10.62 12.02 -12.36
CA GLN A 61 12.04 12.37 -12.21
C GLN A 61 12.70 11.54 -11.09
N LYS A 62 13.97 11.13 -11.29
CA LYS A 62 14.73 10.20 -10.45
C LYS A 62 14.65 10.44 -8.93
N GLU A 63 14.56 11.70 -8.49
CA GLU A 63 14.53 12.06 -7.08
C GLU A 63 13.20 11.71 -6.40
N GLN A 64 12.06 11.98 -7.05
CA GLN A 64 10.74 11.58 -6.53
C GLN A 64 10.53 10.06 -6.58
N TYR A 65 11.08 9.42 -7.61
CA TYR A 65 11.10 7.96 -7.74
C TYR A 65 11.82 7.29 -6.56
N THR A 66 12.98 7.82 -6.16
CA THR A 66 13.80 7.26 -5.07
C THR A 66 13.08 7.33 -3.73
N LEU A 67 12.39 8.43 -3.43
CA LEU A 67 11.62 8.58 -2.18
C LEU A 67 10.48 7.56 -2.11
N ILE A 68 9.73 7.40 -3.20
CA ILE A 68 8.58 6.49 -3.25
C ILE A 68 9.04 5.03 -3.16
N LEU A 69 10.15 4.67 -3.82
CA LEU A 69 10.74 3.33 -3.72
C LEU A 69 11.23 3.02 -2.31
N ASN A 70 11.86 3.97 -1.63
CA ASN A 70 12.31 3.78 -0.25
C ASN A 70 11.11 3.54 0.68
N SER A 71 10.03 4.30 0.52
CA SER A 71 8.79 4.07 1.29
C SER A 71 8.18 2.70 1.01
N LEU A 72 8.11 2.27 -0.26
CA LEU A 72 7.65 0.93 -0.63
C LEU A 72 8.53 -0.17 -0.02
N LYS A 73 9.86 0.01 -0.07
CA LYS A 73 10.81 -0.96 0.49
C LYS A 73 10.65 -1.10 2.00
N THR A 74 10.51 0.01 2.72
CA THR A 74 10.29 0.02 4.18
C THR A 74 8.99 -0.69 4.59
N GLU A 75 7.96 -0.66 3.75
CA GLU A 75 6.69 -1.33 4.06
C GLU A 75 6.67 -2.82 3.64
N ILE A 76 7.59 -3.27 2.79
CA ILE A 76 7.69 -4.67 2.36
C ILE A 76 8.67 -5.47 3.23
N GLU A 77 9.72 -4.83 3.75
CA GLU A 77 10.72 -5.43 4.68
C GLU A 77 10.21 -5.52 6.14
#